data_AF-A0A3A3HI86-F1
#
_entry.id   AF-A0A3A3HI86-F1
#
_cell.length_a   1.000
_cell.length_b   1.000
_cell.length_c   1.000
_cell.angle_alpha   90.00
_cell.angle_beta   90.00
_cell.angle_gamma   90.00
#
_symmetry.space_group_name_H-M   'P 1'
#
loop_
_entity.id
_entity.type
_entity.pdbx_description
1 polymer ?
#
loop_
_entity_poly.entity_id
_entity_poly.type
_entity_poly.pdbx_seq_one_letter_code
_entity_poly.pdbx_strand_id
1 'polypeptide(L)'
;MVYKNCVQDFIDDGTTIMLWCYNAACEHHGEMDLERLKAKTGPNQGMLFDEIKRHFYCSKCHGKNFGMTRMPKTVKNPYASAKGR
;
A
#
# COMPACT_ATOMS: atom_id res chain seq x y z
N MET A 1 21.98 -7.96 1.23
CA MET A 1 20.61 -7.49 0.91
C MET A 1 20.18 -6.55 2.02
N VAL A 2 20.18 -5.24 1.76
CA VAL A 2 19.61 -4.28 2.72
C VAL A 2 18.10 -4.42 2.60
N TYR A 3 17.40 -4.82 3.67
CA TYR A 3 15.94 -4.77 3.70
C TYR A 3 15.53 -3.31 3.62
N LYS A 4 15.24 -2.90 2.40
CA LYS A 4 14.87 -1.55 2.02
C LYS A 4 13.35 -1.49 2.03
N ASN A 5 12.78 -0.92 3.08
CA ASN A 5 11.33 -0.81 3.30
C ASN A 5 10.94 0.66 3.44
N CYS A 6 11.40 1.50 2.52
CA CYS A 6 10.99 2.91 2.47
C CYS A 6 10.14 3.23 1.24
N VAL A 7 9.45 4.38 1.28
CA VAL A 7 8.54 4.82 0.20
C VAL A 7 9.25 4.84 -1.16
N GLN A 8 10.50 5.32 -1.21
CA GLN A 8 11.24 5.42 -2.47
C GLN A 8 11.46 4.05 -3.12
N ASP A 9 11.78 3.01 -2.34
CA ASP A 9 12.01 1.68 -2.89
C ASP A 9 10.74 1.11 -3.53
N PHE A 10 9.58 1.38 -2.94
CA PHE A 10 8.30 0.91 -3.46
C PHE A 10 7.93 1.61 -4.76
N ILE A 11 8.26 2.90 -4.88
CA ILE A 11 8.11 3.67 -6.12
C ILE A 11 9.04 3.11 -7.19
N ASP A 12 10.31 2.89 -6.86
CA ASP A 12 11.34 2.39 -7.79
C ASP A 12 11.00 0.97 -8.29
N ASP A 13 10.44 0.11 -7.42
CA ASP A 13 9.95 -1.23 -7.76
C ASP A 13 8.63 -1.22 -8.55
N GLY A 14 8.02 -0.04 -8.74
CA GLY A 14 6.71 0.11 -9.36
C GLY A 14 5.60 -0.62 -8.60
N THR A 15 5.74 -0.71 -7.27
CA THR A 15 4.79 -1.41 -6.40
C THR A 15 3.49 -0.62 -6.27
N THR A 16 2.37 -1.29 -6.51
CA THR A 16 1.05 -0.74 -6.19
C THR A 16 0.63 -1.21 -4.79
N ILE A 17 0.09 -0.31 -3.98
CA ILE A 17 -0.44 -0.63 -2.66
C ILE A 17 -1.93 -0.31 -2.61
N MET A 18 -2.73 -1.32 -2.26
CA MET A 18 -4.16 -1.18 -2.02
C MET A 18 -4.44 -1.14 -0.52
N LEU A 19 -5.23 -0.15 -0.08
CA LEU A 19 -5.75 -0.05 1.27
C LEU A 19 -7.21 -0.48 1.30
N TRP A 20 -7.57 -1.33 2.26
CA TRP A 20 -8.90 -1.91 2.40
C TRP A 20 -9.51 -1.53 3.74
N CYS A 21 -10.61 -0.80 3.78
CA CYS A 21 -11.29 -0.51 5.03
C CYS A 21 -11.91 -1.78 5.61
N TYR A 22 -11.57 -2.12 6.85
CA TYR A 22 -12.08 -3.31 7.54
C TYR A 22 -13.38 -3.04 8.32
N ASN A 23 -13.94 -1.84 8.20
CA ASN A 23 -15.31 -1.62 8.64
C ASN A 23 -16.26 -2.29 7.63
N ALA A 24 -16.92 -3.37 8.07
CA ALA A 24 -17.84 -4.15 7.25
C ALA A 24 -19.04 -3.34 6.71
N ALA A 25 -19.39 -2.20 7.32
CA ALA A 25 -20.42 -1.32 6.78
C ALA A 25 -19.89 -0.33 5.73
N CYS A 26 -18.57 -0.15 5.62
CA CYS A 26 -17.94 0.81 4.71
C CYS A 26 -17.44 0.14 3.43
N GLU A 27 -16.70 -0.97 3.58
CA GLU A 27 -16.11 -1.80 2.50
C GLU A 27 -15.28 -1.00 1.45
N HIS A 28 -14.93 0.24 1.77
CA HIS A 28 -14.20 1.12 0.88
C HIS A 28 -12.75 0.66 0.75
N HIS A 29 -12.22 0.71 -0.46
CA HIS A 29 -10.82 0.48 -0.74
C HIS A 29 -10.30 1.54 -1.71
N GLY A 30 -8.98 1.73 -1.71
CA GLY A 30 -8.35 2.69 -2.58
C GLY A 30 -6.86 2.41 -2.73
N GLU A 31 -6.31 2.89 -3.84
CA GLU A 31 -4.88 2.84 -4.08
C GLU A 31 -4.19 3.93 -3.25
N MET A 32 -3.05 3.56 -2.66
CA MET A 32 -2.19 4.51 -1.96
C MET A 32 -1.35 5.30 -2.97
N ASP A 33 -1.46 6.62 -2.93
CA ASP A 33 -0.60 7.52 -3.69
C ASP A 33 0.78 7.62 -3.00
N LEU A 34 1.74 6.84 -3.50
CA LEU A 34 3.10 6.78 -2.97
C LEU A 34 3.89 8.07 -3.21
N GLU A 35 3.68 8.75 -4.34
CA GLU A 35 4.33 10.03 -4.65
C GLU A 35 3.87 11.10 -3.66
N ARG A 36 2.57 11.16 -3.37
CA ARG A 36 2.04 12.06 -2.37
C ARG A 36 2.51 11.72 -0.96
N LEU A 37 2.64 10.44 -0.62
CA LEU A 37 3.20 10.02 0.66
C LEU A 37 4.66 10.49 0.80
N LYS A 38 5.49 10.21 -0.22
CA LYS A 38 6.89 10.68 -0.30
C LYS A 38 6.99 12.19 -0.13
N ALA A 39 6.15 12.97 -0.82
CA ALA A 39 6.16 14.42 -0.70
C ALA A 39 5.85 14.91 0.74
N LYS A 40 5.07 14.15 1.50
CA LYS A 40 4.66 14.50 2.87
C LYS A 40 5.66 14.04 3.93
N THR A 41 6.21 12.85 3.80
CA THR A 41 7.02 12.19 4.85
C THR A 41 8.50 12.09 4.50
N GLY A 42 8.87 12.42 3.26
CA GLY A 42 10.19 12.19 2.70
C GLY A 42 10.34 10.78 2.09
N PRO A 43 11.39 10.58 1.27
CA PRO A 43 11.62 9.33 0.54
C PRO A 43 11.96 8.14 1.44
N ASN A 44 12.57 8.40 2.60
CA ASN A 44 13.05 7.37 3.53
C ASN A 44 12.00 6.93 4.57
N GLN A 45 10.75 7.39 4.43
CA GLN A 45 9.67 6.99 5.33
C GLN A 45 9.48 5.47 5.29
N GLY A 46 9.46 4.84 6.46
CA GLY A 46 9.21 3.41 6.58
C GLY A 46 7.81 3.03 6.14
N MET A 47 7.71 1.91 5.43
CA MET A 47 6.46 1.39 4.85
C MET A 47 5.80 0.31 5.72
N LEU A 48 6.30 0.03 6.93
CA LEU A 48 5.65 -0.95 7.80
C LEU A 48 4.22 -0.49 8.12
N PHE A 49 3.33 -1.46 8.28
CA PHE A 49 1.90 -1.19 8.41
C PHE A 49 1.56 -0.24 9.57
N ASP A 50 2.24 -0.36 10.71
CA ASP A 50 2.04 0.54 11.86
C ASP A 50 2.56 1.97 11.63
N GLU A 51 3.54 2.14 10.75
CA GLU A 51 4.02 3.46 10.34
C GLU A 51 2.97 4.12 9.43
N ILE A 52 2.47 3.36 8.45
CA ILE A 52 1.43 3.79 7.51
C ILE A 52 0.13 4.15 8.22
N LYS A 53 -0.29 3.39 9.24
CA LYS A 53 -1.49 3.66 10.05
C LYS A 53 -1.57 5.08 10.62
N ARG A 54 -0.44 5.76 10.79
CA ARG A 54 -0.40 7.14 11.32
C ARG A 54 -0.78 8.18 10.27
N HIS A 55 -0.66 7.84 8.98
CA HIS A 55 -0.82 8.78 7.87
C HIS A 55 -2.15 8.64 7.14
N PHE A 56 -2.87 7.51 7.32
CA PHE A 56 -4.07 7.20 6.57
C PHE A 56 -5.28 6.98 7.48
N TYR A 57 -6.44 7.35 6.94
CA TYR A 57 -7.77 7.06 7.44
C TYR A 57 -8.68 6.83 6.25
N CYS A 58 -9.75 6.05 6.43
CA CYS A 58 -10.74 5.86 5.37
C CYS A 58 -11.39 7.20 5.01
N SER A 59 -11.40 7.59 3.73
CA SER A 59 -12.02 8.84 3.27
C SER A 59 -13.53 8.88 3.46
N LYS A 60 -14.21 7.73 3.56
CA LYS A 60 -15.66 7.63 3.79
C LYS A 60 -16.05 7.63 5.27
N CYS A 61 -15.47 6.73 6.06
CA CYS A 61 -15.88 6.53 7.45
C CYS A 61 -14.88 7.07 8.48
N HIS A 62 -13.76 7.65 8.04
CA HIS A 62 -12.67 8.16 8.88
C HIS A 62 -12.03 7.12 9.82
N GLY A 63 -12.36 5.84 9.66
CA GLY A 63 -11.79 4.74 10.44
C GLY A 63 -10.30 4.53 10.15
N LYS A 64 -9.57 4.08 11.18
CA LYS A 64 -8.14 3.69 11.09
C LYS A 64 -7.93 2.18 10.99
N ASN A 65 -9.02 1.41 11.03
CA ASN A 65 -8.95 -0.03 10.83
C ASN A 65 -9.00 -0.33 9.33
N PHE A 66 -7.84 -0.62 8.75
CA PHE A 66 -7.72 -0.94 7.35
C PHE A 66 -6.65 -2.02 7.14
N GLY A 67 -6.80 -2.86 6.13
CA GLY A 67 -5.77 -3.74 5.61
C GLY A 67 -4.92 -3.07 4.53
N MET A 68 -3.77 -3.67 4.24
CA MET A 68 -2.88 -3.22 3.19
C MET A 68 -2.42 -4.42 2.36
N THR A 69 -2.63 -4.37 1.04
CA THR A 69 -2.15 -5.35 0.07
C THR A 69 -1.06 -4.70 -0.77
N ARG A 70 0.12 -5.33 -0.85
CA ARG A 70 1.24 -4.87 -1.67
C ARG A 70 1.35 -5.73 -2.91
N MET A 71 1.47 -5.10 -4.07
CA MET A 71 1.59 -5.76 -5.37
C MET A 71 2.85 -5.23 -6.08
N PRO A 72 4.02 -5.83 -5.84
CA PRO A 72 5.25 -5.43 -6.52
C PRO A 72 5.18 -5.85 -7.99
N LYS A 73 5.66 -5.01 -8.92
CA LYS A 73 5.73 -5.36 -10.35
C LYS A 73 6.87 -6.32 -10.68
N THR A 74 7.93 -6.36 -9.87
CA THR A 74 9.17 -7.09 -10.15
C THR A 74 9.10 -8.59 -9.86
N VAL A 75 8.07 -9.06 -9.14
CA VAL A 75 7.84 -10.49 -8.93
C VAL A 75 6.82 -11.00 -9.95
N LYS A 76 7.28 -11.82 -10.90
CA LYS A 76 6.41 -12.78 -11.60
C LYS A 76 5.63 -13.51 -10.50
N ASN A 77 4.35 -13.20 -10.38
CA ASN A 77 3.50 -13.83 -9.37
C ASN A 77 3.50 -15.35 -9.63
N PRO A 78 4.07 -16.19 -8.75
CA PRO A 78 4.06 -17.64 -8.93
C PRO A 78 2.65 -18.24 -8.80
N TYR A 79 1.69 -17.44 -8.32
CA TYR A 79 0.27 -17.74 -8.21
C TYR A 79 -0.59 -16.96 -9.23
N ALA A 80 0.01 -16.36 -10.26
CA ALA A 80 -0.77 -15.85 -11.39
C ALA A 80 -1.29 -17.03 -12.20
N SER A 81 -2.34 -17.67 -11.68
CA SER A 81 -3.12 -18.64 -12.43
C SER A 81 -3.62 -17.93 -13.70
N ALA A 82 -3.17 -18.42 -14.85
CA ALA A 82 -3.64 -17.98 -16.15
C ALA A 82 -5.17 -18.06 -16.17
N LYS A 83 -5.84 -16.91 -16.16
CA LYS A 83 -7.26 -16.88 -16.52
C LYS A 83 -7.32 -17.07 -18.03
N GLY A 84 -7.50 -18.34 -18.43
CA GLY A 84 -7.85 -18.73 -19.78
C GLY A 84 -9.15 -18.06 -20.22
N ARG A 85 -9.17 -17.69 -21.50
CA ARG A 85 -10.26 -17.06 -22.25
C ARG A 85 -11.59 -17.80 -22.16
#